data_AF-A0A093T249-F1
#
_entry.id   AF-A0A093T249-F1
#
_cell.length_a   1.000
_cell.length_b   1.000
_cell.length_c   1.000
_cell.angle_alpha   90.00
_cell.angle_beta   90.00
_cell.angle_gamma   90.00
#
_symmetry.space_group_name_H-M   'P 1'
#
loop_
_entity.id
_entity.type
_entity.pdbx_description
1 polymer ?
#
loop_
_entity_poly.entity_id
_entity_poly.type
_entity_poly.pdbx_seq_one_letter_code
_entity_poly.pdbx_strand_id
1 'polypeptide(L)'
;KKLKAEILQLEKETADIAHPFYLGEKCQILQDMNSHLEAVLKEKRALRKRLIEPRCQDTLPIEVTFHKYLVELLTEAVTFTGNLESHLQTVRSIPQIPNIIKNMDIALTKIELLAMELEELTEQILKWRELQKE
;
A
#
# COMPACT_ATOMS: atom_id res chain seq x y z
N LYS A 1 5.58 -80.57 14.25
CA LYS A 1 6.11 -79.32 14.84
C LYS A 1 6.61 -78.33 13.79
N LYS A 2 7.39 -78.75 12.78
CA LYS A 2 7.88 -77.89 11.68
C LYS A 2 6.78 -77.14 10.89
N LEU A 3 5.75 -77.87 10.45
CA LEU A 3 4.66 -77.32 9.64
C LEU A 3 3.88 -76.19 10.34
N LYS A 4 3.71 -76.29 11.67
CA LYS A 4 3.04 -75.25 12.48
C LYS A 4 3.90 -73.99 12.61
N ALA A 5 5.22 -74.12 12.60
CA ALA A 5 6.13 -72.97 12.62
C ALA A 5 6.16 -72.25 11.27
N GLU A 6 6.10 -72.99 10.17
CA GLU A 6 6.02 -72.42 8.82
C GLU A 6 4.72 -71.63 8.59
N ILE A 7 3.58 -72.14 9.08
CA ILE A 7 2.30 -71.41 9.03
C ILE A 7 2.37 -70.09 9.82
N LEU A 8 2.87 -70.12 11.05
CA LEU A 8 3.02 -68.91 11.88
C LEU A 8 3.99 -67.89 11.27
N GLN A 9 5.05 -68.36 10.61
CA GLN A 9 5.98 -67.49 9.90
C GLN A 9 5.31 -66.82 8.69
N LEU A 10 4.53 -67.58 7.91
CA LEU A 10 3.80 -67.07 6.76
C LEU A 10 2.69 -66.09 7.15
N GLU A 11 1.98 -66.34 8.25
CA GLU A 11 1.01 -65.41 8.85
C GLU A 11 1.69 -64.10 9.27
N LYS A 12 2.90 -64.16 9.84
CA LYS A 12 3.66 -62.97 10.22
C LYS A 12 4.15 -62.18 9.00
N GLU A 13 4.62 -62.86 7.95
CA GLU A 13 5.11 -62.25 6.72
C GLU A 13 4.00 -61.60 5.88
N THR A 14 2.77 -62.13 5.96
CA THR A 14 1.61 -61.61 5.23
C THR A 14 0.65 -60.77 6.07
N ALA A 15 0.99 -60.54 7.35
CA ALA A 15 0.12 -59.84 8.28
C ALA A 15 -0.24 -58.43 7.80
N ASP A 16 0.68 -57.73 7.14
CA ASP A 16 0.47 -56.35 6.69
C ASP A 16 -0.60 -56.21 5.58
N ILE A 17 -0.89 -57.29 4.85
CA ILE A 17 -1.89 -57.34 3.77
C ILE A 17 -3.11 -58.21 4.09
N ALA A 18 -3.03 -59.09 5.09
CA ALA A 18 -4.12 -60.01 5.43
C ALA A 18 -4.73 -59.74 6.80
N HIS A 19 -3.98 -59.16 7.74
CA HIS A 19 -4.45 -59.00 9.11
C HIS A 19 -5.32 -57.73 9.25
N PRO A 20 -6.52 -57.84 9.85
CA PRO A 20 -7.47 -56.72 9.95
C PRO A 20 -6.90 -55.46 10.63
N PHE A 21 -5.98 -55.63 11.57
CA PHE A 21 -5.30 -54.50 12.24
C PHE A 21 -4.54 -53.60 11.26
N TYR A 22 -3.62 -54.17 10.46
CA TYR A 22 -2.81 -53.41 9.51
C TYR A 22 -3.63 -52.93 8.31
N LEU A 23 -4.65 -53.70 7.91
CA LEU A 23 -5.59 -53.29 6.88
C LEU A 23 -6.45 -52.11 7.33
N GLY A 24 -6.93 -52.12 8.58
CA GLY A 24 -7.71 -51.01 9.15
C GLY A 24 -6.92 -49.70 9.17
N GLU A 25 -5.65 -49.76 9.57
CA GLU A 25 -4.74 -48.59 9.53
C GLU A 25 -4.54 -48.08 8.09
N LYS A 26 -4.25 -48.96 7.14
CA LYS A 26 -4.11 -48.60 5.72
C LYS A 26 -5.40 -48.00 5.14
N CYS A 27 -6.57 -48.55 5.48
CA CYS A 27 -7.87 -48.02 5.10
C CYS A 27 -8.12 -46.64 5.69
N GLN A 28 -7.78 -46.42 6.96
CA GLN A 28 -7.92 -45.12 7.60
C GLN A 28 -7.07 -44.05 6.91
N ILE A 29 -5.79 -44.36 6.63
CA ILE A 29 -4.89 -43.44 5.91
C ILE A 29 -5.46 -43.06 4.53
N LEU A 30 -6.00 -44.04 3.79
CA LEU A 30 -6.62 -43.78 2.49
C LEU A 30 -7.89 -42.94 2.62
N GLN A 31 -8.69 -43.18 3.65
CA GLN A 31 -9.92 -42.42 3.92
C GLN A 31 -9.62 -40.97 4.31
N ASP A 32 -8.58 -40.76 5.12
CA ASP A 32 -8.10 -39.44 5.51
C ASP A 32 -7.59 -38.69 4.27
N MET A 33 -6.77 -39.34 3.44
CA MET A 33 -6.28 -38.77 2.19
C MET A 33 -7.44 -38.36 1.26
N ASN A 34 -8.43 -39.23 1.08
CA ASN A 34 -9.61 -38.91 0.27
C ASN A 34 -10.39 -37.72 0.83
N SER A 35 -10.58 -37.65 2.15
CA SER A 35 -11.25 -36.52 2.81
C SER A 35 -10.49 -35.21 2.58
N HIS A 36 -9.16 -35.24 2.66
CA HIS A 36 -8.32 -34.09 2.35
C HIS A 36 -8.44 -33.67 0.87
N LEU A 37 -8.43 -34.62 -0.07
CA LEU A 37 -8.59 -34.32 -1.50
C LEU A 37 -9.96 -33.70 -1.81
N GLU A 38 -11.03 -34.19 -1.18
CA GLU A 38 -12.37 -33.61 -1.31
C GLU A 38 -12.42 -32.16 -0.80
N ALA A 39 -11.79 -31.89 0.34
CA ALA A 39 -11.68 -30.53 0.89
C ALA A 39 -10.94 -29.59 -0.07
N VAL A 40 -9.80 -30.02 -0.61
CA VAL A 40 -9.03 -29.25 -1.60
C VAL A 40 -9.85 -28.98 -2.86
N LEU A 41 -10.61 -29.97 -3.36
CA LEU A 41 -11.47 -29.78 -4.52
C LEU A 41 -12.61 -28.79 -4.25
N LYS A 42 -13.19 -28.82 -3.05
CA LYS A 42 -14.23 -27.87 -2.63
C LYS A 42 -13.69 -26.44 -2.61
N GLU A 43 -12.53 -26.22 -1.99
CA GLU A 43 -11.87 -24.91 -1.94
C GLU A 43 -11.47 -24.42 -3.34
N LYS A 44 -10.93 -25.30 -4.19
CA LYS A 44 -10.60 -24.96 -5.58
C LYS A 44 -11.84 -24.51 -6.37
N ARG A 45 -12.99 -25.17 -6.19
CA ARG A 45 -14.25 -24.76 -6.83
C ARG A 45 -14.74 -23.41 -6.27
N ALA A 46 -14.68 -23.22 -4.95
CA ALA A 46 -15.07 -21.96 -4.31
C ALA A 46 -14.18 -20.80 -4.77
N LEU A 47 -12.87 -21.01 -4.86
CA LEU A 47 -11.92 -20.03 -5.36
C LEU A 47 -12.19 -19.69 -6.82
N ARG A 48 -12.42 -20.68 -7.69
CA ARG A 48 -12.80 -20.42 -9.09
C ARG A 48 -14.07 -19.58 -9.18
N LYS A 49 -15.10 -19.88 -8.39
CA LYS A 49 -16.31 -19.06 -8.35
C LYS A 49 -16.00 -17.61 -7.96
N ARG A 50 -15.22 -17.41 -6.88
CA ARG A 50 -14.81 -16.07 -6.42
C ARG A 50 -13.90 -15.32 -7.39
N LEU A 51 -13.14 -16.02 -8.23
CA LEU A 51 -12.28 -15.42 -9.26
C LEU A 51 -13.06 -15.08 -10.54
N ILE A 52 -14.11 -15.85 -10.84
CA ILE A 52 -15.04 -15.57 -11.96
C ILE A 52 -16.02 -14.46 -11.56
N GLU A 53 -16.40 -14.39 -10.29
CA GLU A 53 -17.27 -13.35 -9.75
C GLU A 53 -16.57 -11.99 -9.89
N PRO A 54 -17.10 -11.08 -10.73
CA PRO A 54 -16.44 -9.82 -10.98
C PRO A 54 -16.48 -8.98 -9.68
N ARG A 55 -15.29 -8.59 -9.19
CA ARG A 55 -15.14 -7.85 -7.91
C ARG A 55 -15.64 -6.42 -7.96
N CYS A 56 -15.75 -5.89 -9.16
CA CYS A 56 -16.61 -4.77 -9.46
C CYS A 56 -17.85 -5.38 -10.09
N GLN A 57 -19.06 -4.96 -9.72
CA GLN A 57 -20.13 -5.05 -10.70
C GLN A 57 -19.56 -4.43 -11.97
N ASP A 58 -19.42 -5.22 -13.03
CA ASP A 58 -19.13 -4.70 -14.36
C ASP A 58 -20.04 -3.49 -14.53
N THR A 59 -19.42 -2.32 -14.78
CA THR A 59 -20.03 -1.02 -15.06
C THR A 59 -21.55 -1.11 -15.13
N LEU A 60 -22.27 -0.42 -14.23
CA LEU A 60 -23.73 -0.23 -14.33
C LEU A 60 -24.05 -0.17 -15.82
N PRO A 61 -24.86 -1.08 -16.39
CA PRO A 61 -24.95 -1.22 -17.84
C PRO A 61 -25.48 0.10 -18.39
N ILE A 62 -24.56 0.93 -18.87
CA ILE A 62 -24.89 2.21 -19.46
C ILE A 62 -25.18 1.91 -20.92
N GLU A 63 -26.34 2.36 -21.38
CA GLU A 63 -26.70 2.30 -22.78
C GLU A 63 -25.62 3.01 -23.63
N VAL A 64 -25.24 2.41 -24.76
CA VAL A 64 -24.15 2.91 -25.62
C VAL A 64 -24.36 4.38 -26.03
N THR A 65 -25.62 4.80 -26.13
CA THR A 65 -26.03 6.18 -26.41
C THR A 65 -25.55 7.19 -25.36
N PHE A 66 -25.32 6.76 -24.12
CA PHE A 66 -24.87 7.62 -23.02
C PHE A 66 -23.35 7.60 -22.77
N HIS A 67 -22.59 6.72 -23.44
CA HIS A 67 -21.15 6.58 -23.19
C HIS A 67 -20.39 7.87 -23.48
N LYS A 68 -20.70 8.55 -24.60
CA LYS A 68 -20.07 9.82 -24.96
C LYS A 68 -20.29 10.88 -23.86
N TYR A 69 -21.53 11.04 -23.42
CA TYR A 69 -21.88 12.04 -22.40
C TYR A 69 -21.25 11.73 -21.04
N LEU A 70 -21.16 10.45 -20.67
CA LEU A 70 -20.48 10.07 -19.44
C LEU A 70 -18.98 10.31 -19.50
N VAL A 71 -18.32 10.04 -20.62
CA VAL A 71 -16.88 10.32 -20.77
C VAL A 71 -16.63 11.82 -20.67
N GLU A 72 -17.46 12.64 -21.32
CA GLU A 72 -17.40 14.11 -21.22
C GLU A 72 -17.62 14.57 -19.77
N LEU A 73 -18.69 14.10 -19.11
CA LEU A 73 -19.01 14.43 -17.72
C LEU A 73 -17.90 14.02 -16.76
N LEU A 74 -17.35 12.82 -16.90
CA LEU A 74 -16.27 12.33 -16.04
C LEU A 74 -14.99 13.16 -16.26
N THR A 75 -14.71 13.55 -17.49
CA THR A 75 -13.58 14.44 -17.80
C THR A 75 -13.77 15.82 -17.18
N GLU A 76 -14.97 16.38 -17.27
CA GLU A 76 -15.32 17.64 -16.60
C GLU A 76 -15.27 17.52 -15.08
N ALA A 77 -15.76 16.42 -14.51
CA ALA A 77 -15.74 16.20 -13.06
C ALA A 77 -14.30 16.12 -12.53
N VAL A 78 -13.40 15.44 -13.25
CA VAL A 78 -11.98 15.35 -12.88
C VAL A 78 -11.31 16.72 -12.98
N THR A 79 -11.52 17.46 -14.07
CA THR A 79 -10.93 18.80 -14.23
C THR A 79 -11.48 19.79 -13.20
N PHE A 80 -12.78 19.77 -12.94
CA PHE A 80 -13.42 20.56 -11.89
C PHE A 80 -12.83 20.23 -10.51
N THR A 81 -12.70 18.96 -10.16
CA THR A 81 -12.15 18.54 -8.86
C THR A 81 -10.71 19.02 -8.68
N GLY A 82 -9.88 18.91 -9.74
CA GLY A 82 -8.52 19.43 -9.71
C GLY A 82 -8.45 20.94 -9.51
N ASN A 83 -9.28 21.70 -10.24
CA ASN A 83 -9.35 23.15 -10.11
C ASN A 83 -9.86 23.58 -8.73
N LEU A 84 -10.88 22.89 -8.20
CA LEU A 84 -11.44 23.15 -6.89
C LEU A 84 -10.38 22.95 -5.79
N GLU A 85 -9.62 21.85 -5.83
CA GLU A 85 -8.56 21.62 -4.85
C GLU A 85 -7.47 22.70 -4.92
N SER A 86 -7.08 23.11 -6.13
CA SER A 86 -6.13 24.22 -6.32
C SER A 86 -6.63 25.52 -5.69
N HIS A 87 -7.90 25.89 -5.95
CA HIS A 87 -8.50 27.09 -5.37
C HIS A 87 -8.66 27.00 -3.85
N LEU A 88 -9.04 25.84 -3.31
CA LEU A 88 -9.10 25.62 -1.86
C LEU A 88 -7.72 25.77 -1.22
N GLN A 89 -6.66 25.29 -1.88
CA GLN A 89 -5.30 25.44 -1.40
C GLN A 89 -4.87 26.91 -1.36
N THR A 90 -5.24 27.71 -2.35
CA THR A 90 -5.03 29.17 -2.33
C THR A 90 -5.81 29.83 -1.18
N VAL A 91 -7.08 29.47 -0.97
CA VAL A 91 -7.89 30.04 0.12
C VAL A 91 -7.30 29.68 1.49
N ARG A 92 -6.82 28.44 1.66
CA ARG A 92 -6.17 27.98 2.89
C ARG A 92 -4.85 28.69 3.20
N SER A 93 -4.16 29.24 2.21
CA SER A 93 -2.90 29.97 2.43
C SER A 93 -3.11 31.43 2.83
N ILE A 94 -4.28 32.03 2.55
CA ILE A 94 -4.58 33.44 2.87
C ILE A 94 -4.36 33.76 4.36
N PRO A 95 -4.83 32.95 5.33
CA PRO A 95 -4.61 33.24 6.75
C PRO A 95 -3.13 33.25 7.18
N GLN A 96 -2.23 32.68 6.38
CA GLN A 96 -0.79 32.68 6.65
C GLN A 96 -0.10 33.96 6.16
N ILE A 97 -0.71 34.71 5.23
CA ILE A 97 -0.14 35.92 4.64
C ILE A 97 0.24 36.97 5.69
N PRO A 98 -0.59 37.31 6.70
CA PRO A 98 -0.21 38.29 7.71
C PRO A 98 1.04 37.89 8.50
N ASN A 99 1.20 36.60 8.80
CA ASN A 99 2.38 36.09 9.50
C ASN A 99 3.64 36.17 8.62
N ILE A 100 3.50 35.86 7.32
CA ILE A 100 4.59 36.01 6.34
C ILE A 100 5.02 37.48 6.23
N ILE A 101 4.06 38.41 6.12
CA ILE A 101 4.35 39.85 6.06
C ILE A 101 5.07 40.32 7.32
N LYS A 102 4.56 39.94 8.51
CA LYS A 102 5.21 40.27 9.78
C LYS A 102 6.66 39.79 9.84
N ASN A 103 6.94 38.58 9.36
CA ASN A 103 8.31 38.05 9.31
C ASN A 103 9.19 38.82 8.32
N MET A 104 8.63 39.27 7.20
CA MET A 104 9.32 40.14 6.24
C MET A 104 9.63 41.51 6.85
N ASP A 105 8.70 42.12 7.59
CA ASP A 105 8.95 43.40 8.28
C ASP A 105 10.07 43.28 9.32
N ILE A 106 10.09 42.18 10.08
CA ILE A 106 11.18 41.88 11.02
C ILE A 106 12.51 41.67 10.29
N ALA A 107 12.49 41.03 9.12
CA ALA A 107 13.71 40.86 8.32
C ALA A 107 14.20 42.20 7.76
N LEU A 108 13.29 43.06 7.30
CA LEU A 108 13.60 44.38 6.77
C LEU A 108 14.25 45.27 7.83
N THR A 109 13.64 45.38 9.00
CA THR A 109 14.19 46.16 10.13
C THR A 109 15.58 45.69 10.56
N LYS A 110 15.85 44.38 10.52
CA LYS A 110 17.19 43.84 10.78
C LYS A 110 18.20 44.23 9.70
N ILE A 111 17.79 44.21 8.43
CA ILE A 111 18.64 44.61 7.31
C ILE A 111 18.97 46.10 7.41
N GLU A 112 17.98 46.95 7.75
CA GLU A 112 18.19 48.38 7.95
C GLU A 112 19.19 48.66 9.08
N LEU A 113 19.07 47.94 10.21
CA LEU A 113 20.04 48.04 11.30
C LEU A 113 21.45 47.68 10.85
N LEU A 114 21.62 46.55 10.15
CA LEU A 114 22.92 46.10 9.64
C LEU A 114 23.50 47.08 8.62
N ALA A 115 22.67 47.72 7.80
CA ALA A 115 23.11 48.74 6.85
C ALA A 115 23.66 49.98 7.59
N MET A 116 22.98 50.45 8.64
CA MET A 116 23.48 51.55 9.47
C MET A 116 24.80 51.20 10.17
N GLU A 117 24.92 49.99 10.72
CA GLU A 117 26.16 49.51 11.34
C GLU A 117 27.31 49.45 10.32
N LEU A 118 27.03 49.03 9.09
CA LEU A 118 28.01 48.99 8.01
C LEU A 118 28.44 50.40 7.56
N GLU A 119 27.50 51.34 7.47
CA GLU A 119 27.81 52.75 7.17
C GLU A 119 28.73 53.35 8.24
N GLU A 120 28.40 53.17 9.51
CA GLU A 120 29.22 53.65 10.64
C GLU A 120 30.61 53.01 10.64
N LEU A 121 30.71 51.69 10.43
CA LEU A 121 32.00 51.00 10.31
C LEU A 121 32.82 51.55 9.13
N THR A 122 32.18 51.82 8.00
CA THR A 122 32.84 52.37 6.80
C THR A 122 33.41 53.76 7.09
N GLU A 123 32.65 54.62 7.77
CA GLU A 123 33.09 55.95 8.19
C GLU A 123 34.28 55.89 9.16
N GLN A 124 34.25 54.95 10.12
CA GLN A 124 35.39 54.73 11.03
C GLN A 124 36.65 54.29 10.28
N ILE A 125 36.52 53.40 9.30
CA ILE A 125 37.65 52.96 8.46
C ILE A 125 38.22 54.12 7.64
N LEU A 126 37.37 55.00 7.09
CA LEU A 126 37.80 56.17 6.34
C LEU A 126 38.59 57.14 7.23
N LYS A 127 38.05 57.50 8.40
CA LYS A 127 38.75 58.34 9.39
C LYS A 127 40.09 57.75 9.82
N TRP A 128 40.14 56.44 10.08
CA TRP A 128 41.37 55.76 10.44
C TRP A 128 42.42 55.81 9.31
N ARG A 129 42.00 55.67 8.06
CA ARG A 129 42.88 55.78 6.88
C ARG A 129 43.45 57.19 6.71
N GLU A 130 42.68 58.23 7.00
CA GLU A 130 43.13 59.62 6.93
C GLU A 130 44.21 59.90 7.98
N LEU A 131 44.01 59.44 9.23
CA LEU A 131 45.00 59.55 10.31
C LEU A 131 46.33 58.86 10.02
N GLN A 132 46.37 57.87 9.11
CA GLN A 132 47.61 57.22 8.69
C GLN A 132 48.35 57.96 7.57
N LYS A 133 47.75 58.99 6.97
CA LYS A 133 48.36 59.77 5.88
C LYS A 133 49.02 61.07 6.35
N GLU A 134 48.75 61.51 7.59
CA GLU A 134 49.49 62.55 8.31
C GLU A 134 50.74 61.97 8.99
#